data_AF-A0A947C408-F1
#
_entry.id   AF-A0A947C408-F1
#
_cell.length_a   1.000
_cell.length_b   1.000
_cell.length_c   1.000
_cell.angle_alpha   90.00
_cell.angle_beta   90.00
_cell.angle_gamma   90.00
#
_symmetry.space_group_name_H-M   'P 1'
#
loop_
_entity.id
_entity.type
_entity.pdbx_description
1 polymer ?
#
loop_
_entity_poly.entity_id
_entity_poly.type
_entity_poly.pdbx_seq_one_letter_code
_entity_poly.pdbx_strand_id
1 'polypeptide(L)'
;SVPASATTRQYTLGTLDRKRWVDFDLHIQSSDERQSDLDITAITENPDATTTLSSVSNYNGGALAEGEDLSIRGRIGNKRGYGIQFTFDNVSGMPRIRALEVNGSVSFRSNKKAI
;
A
#
# COMPACT_ATOMS: atom_id res chain seq x y z
N SER A 1 -20.52 6.38 -8.52
CA SER A 1 -19.17 6.97 -8.45
C SER A 1 -18.52 6.86 -9.82
N VAL A 2 -17.50 7.66 -10.11
CA VAL A 2 -16.66 7.45 -11.30
C VAL A 2 -15.50 6.54 -10.85
N PRO A 3 -15.24 5.41 -11.51
CA PRO A 3 -14.09 4.57 -11.19
C PRO A 3 -12.80 5.39 -11.34
N ALA A 4 -11.99 5.42 -10.29
CA ALA A 4 -10.71 6.09 -10.28
C ALA A 4 -9.68 5.16 -9.64
N SER A 5 -8.47 5.16 -10.19
CA SER A 5 -7.37 4.33 -9.69
C SER A 5 -6.09 5.15 -9.68
N ALA A 6 -5.26 4.96 -8.66
CA ALA A 6 -3.94 5.57 -8.56
C ALA A 6 -2.91 4.52 -8.16
N THR A 7 -1.80 4.45 -8.89
CA THR A 7 -0.67 3.56 -8.59
C THR A 7 0.56 4.38 -8.22
N THR A 8 1.23 4.02 -7.13
CA THR A 8 2.45 4.70 -6.71
C THR A 8 3.61 4.41 -7.65
N ARG A 9 4.67 5.21 -7.56
CA ARG A 9 5.99 4.74 -8.02
C ARG A 9 6.40 3.54 -7.19
N GLN A 10 7.28 2.72 -7.76
CA GLN A 10 7.83 1.57 -7.05
C GLN A 10 8.82 2.00 -5.97
N TYR A 11 8.66 1.47 -4.77
CA TYR A 11 9.58 1.59 -3.65
C TYR A 11 10.63 0.50 -3.73
N THR A 12 11.90 0.90 -3.68
CA THR A 12 13.05 -0.01 -3.77
C THR A 12 14.01 0.12 -2.59
N LEU A 13 13.78 1.02 -1.64
CA LEU A 13 14.74 1.36 -0.58
C LEU A 13 16.15 1.72 -1.11
N GLY A 14 16.22 2.25 -2.34
CA GLY A 14 17.47 2.72 -2.94
C GLY A 14 18.43 1.61 -3.42
N THR A 15 18.07 0.33 -3.33
CA THR A 15 18.91 -0.78 -3.82
C THR A 15 18.12 -1.73 -4.72
N LEU A 16 18.81 -2.63 -5.44
CA LEU A 16 18.20 -3.73 -6.19
C LEU A 16 18.32 -5.07 -5.44
N ASP A 17 18.47 -5.04 -4.12
CA ASP A 17 18.50 -6.26 -3.34
C ASP A 17 17.09 -6.80 -3.16
N ARG A 18 16.93 -8.11 -2.98
CA ARG A 18 15.62 -8.67 -2.65
C ARG A 18 15.23 -8.21 -1.25
N LYS A 19 14.02 -7.66 -1.08
CA LYS A 19 13.50 -7.26 0.22
C LYS A 19 12.40 -8.18 0.69
N ARG A 20 12.16 -8.14 2.00
CA ARG A 20 10.96 -8.61 2.67
C ARG A 20 10.17 -7.36 3.09
N TRP A 21 9.00 -7.18 2.50
CA TRP A 21 8.06 -6.10 2.78
C TRP A 21 7.08 -6.53 3.87
N VAL A 22 6.99 -5.75 4.95
CA VAL A 22 6.35 -6.19 6.21
C VAL A 22 5.00 -5.52 6.40
N ASP A 23 4.97 -4.19 6.36
CA ASP A 23 3.80 -3.36 6.63
C ASP A 23 3.88 -2.01 5.91
N PHE A 24 2.78 -1.28 5.95
CA PHE A 24 2.64 0.07 5.42
C PHE A 24 1.85 0.93 6.40
N ASP A 25 2.09 2.23 6.35
CA ASP A 25 1.27 3.27 6.98
C ASP A 25 0.72 4.19 5.89
N LEU A 26 -0.61 4.27 5.79
CA LEU A 26 -1.33 5.08 4.81
C LEU A 26 -2.08 6.20 5.53
N HIS A 27 -1.87 7.45 5.10
CA HIS A 27 -2.64 8.59 5.57
C HIS A 27 -3.63 8.99 4.48
N ILE A 28 -4.91 8.93 4.80
CA ILE A 28 -6.02 9.20 3.87
C ILE A 28 -6.97 10.23 4.49
N GLN A 29 -7.57 11.04 3.63
CA GLN A 29 -8.61 11.99 4.00
C GLN A 29 -9.81 11.82 3.07
N SER A 30 -10.99 11.99 3.61
CA SER A 30 -12.21 12.13 2.82
C SER A 30 -12.38 13.56 2.31
N SER A 31 -13.21 13.76 1.30
CA SER A 31 -13.62 15.10 0.88
C SER A 31 -14.58 15.74 1.89
N ASP A 32 -14.66 17.06 1.87
CA ASP A 32 -15.57 17.85 2.73
C ASP A 32 -17.04 17.79 2.29
N GLU A 33 -17.38 16.97 1.28
CA GLU A 33 -18.74 16.90 0.70
C GLU A 33 -19.32 15.47 0.69
N ARG A 34 -18.48 14.44 0.87
CA ARG A 34 -18.84 13.03 0.72
C ARG A 34 -17.94 12.13 1.55
N GLN A 35 -18.52 11.10 2.15
CA GLN A 35 -17.79 9.93 2.67
C GLN A 35 -16.96 9.25 1.57
N SER A 36 -15.86 8.61 1.95
CA SER A 36 -14.92 8.00 1.01
C SER A 36 -14.55 6.56 1.40
N ASP A 37 -14.35 5.72 0.39
CA ASP A 37 -13.82 4.36 0.57
C ASP A 37 -12.94 3.97 -0.63
N LEU A 38 -11.90 3.18 -0.36
CA LEU A 38 -11.01 2.65 -1.38
C LEU A 38 -10.48 1.27 -1.01
N ASP A 39 -10.10 0.51 -2.03
CA ASP A 39 -9.37 -0.74 -1.91
C ASP A 39 -7.87 -0.50 -2.04
N ILE A 40 -7.09 -1.24 -1.25
CA ILE A 40 -5.64 -1.15 -1.20
C ILE A 40 -5.05 -2.47 -1.68
N THR A 41 -4.23 -2.40 -2.73
CA THR A 41 -3.51 -3.54 -3.30
C THR A 41 -2.02 -3.25 -3.32
N ALA A 42 -1.19 -4.22 -2.93
CA ALA A 42 0.26 -4.19 -3.09
C ALA A 42 0.70 -5.10 -4.23
N ILE A 43 1.67 -4.67 -5.02
CA ILE A 43 2.28 -5.45 -6.10
C ILE A 43 3.78 -5.48 -5.84
N THR A 44 4.35 -6.66 -5.64
CA THR A 44 5.81 -6.81 -5.50
C THR A 44 6.45 -7.19 -6.82
N GLU A 45 7.63 -6.63 -7.12
CA GLU A 45 8.38 -6.97 -8.32
C GLU A 45 9.21 -8.25 -8.11
N ASN A 46 8.99 -9.24 -8.98
CA ASN A 46 9.73 -10.50 -9.08
C ASN A 46 9.91 -11.30 -7.75
N PRO A 47 9.00 -12.25 -7.44
CA PRO A 47 7.84 -12.65 -8.26
C PRO A 47 6.80 -11.53 -8.32
N ASP A 48 6.28 -11.25 -9.52
CA ASP A 48 5.23 -10.27 -9.77
C ASP A 48 3.93 -10.75 -9.12
N ALA A 49 3.79 -10.42 -7.84
CA ALA A 49 2.74 -10.93 -6.98
C ALA A 49 1.85 -9.77 -6.53
N THR A 50 0.61 -9.80 -7.01
CA THR A 50 -0.45 -8.93 -6.52
C THR A 50 -1.00 -9.49 -5.22
N THR A 51 -1.08 -8.64 -4.20
CA THR A 51 -1.61 -8.96 -2.88
C THR A 51 -2.67 -7.91 -2.53
N THR A 52 -3.93 -8.31 -2.55
CA THR A 52 -5.02 -7.52 -1.97
C THR A 52 -4.80 -7.40 -0.47
N LEU A 53 -4.73 -6.17 0.06
CA LEU A 53 -4.46 -5.92 1.48
C LEU A 53 -5.77 -5.79 2.25
N SER A 54 -6.55 -4.74 1.97
CA SER A 54 -7.90 -4.52 2.50
C SER A 54 -8.52 -3.25 1.91
N SER A 55 -9.70 -2.87 2.38
CA SER A 55 -10.33 -1.57 2.13
C SER A 55 -10.17 -0.63 3.33
N VAL A 56 -10.38 0.67 3.10
CA VAL A 56 -10.48 1.66 4.19
C VAL A 56 -11.62 1.28 5.14
N SER A 57 -12.76 0.86 4.58
CA SER A 57 -13.91 0.41 5.38
C SER A 57 -13.61 -0.75 6.31
N ASN A 58 -12.78 -1.71 5.92
CA ASN A 58 -12.38 -2.81 6.79
C ASN A 58 -11.48 -2.37 7.95
N TYR A 59 -10.62 -1.37 7.73
CA TYR A 59 -9.75 -0.84 8.79
C TYR A 59 -10.49 0.09 9.75
N ASN A 60 -11.44 0.88 9.23
CA ASN A 60 -12.18 1.87 10.01
C ASN A 60 -13.47 1.32 10.65
N GLY A 61 -13.97 0.17 10.17
CA GLY A 61 -15.28 -0.38 10.56
C GLY A 61 -16.45 0.19 9.77
N GLY A 62 -16.18 0.95 8.71
CA GLY A 62 -17.14 1.61 7.82
C GLY A 62 -16.44 2.62 6.91
N ALA A 63 -17.13 3.13 5.89
CA ALA A 63 -16.57 4.17 5.02
C ALA A 63 -16.08 5.38 5.86
N LEU A 64 -15.01 6.04 5.41
CA LEU A 64 -14.45 7.20 6.09
C LEU A 64 -15.45 8.37 6.00
N ALA A 65 -15.79 8.98 7.14
CA ALA A 65 -16.81 10.02 7.16
C ALA A 65 -16.37 11.26 6.36
N GLU A 66 -17.34 12.10 5.98
CA GLU A 66 -17.09 13.36 5.29
C GLU A 66 -16.17 14.27 6.11
N GLY A 67 -15.17 14.87 5.47
CA GLY A 67 -14.17 15.75 6.10
C GLY A 67 -13.17 15.05 7.05
N GLU A 68 -13.30 13.75 7.28
CA GLU A 68 -12.47 13.00 8.23
C GLU A 68 -11.12 12.58 7.63
N ASP A 69 -10.10 12.45 8.49
CA ASP A 69 -8.80 11.86 8.18
C ASP A 69 -8.52 10.62 9.02
N LEU A 70 -7.80 9.67 8.42
CA LEU A 70 -7.45 8.40 9.05
C LEU A 70 -6.01 8.00 8.71
N SER A 71 -5.33 7.40 9.70
CA SER A 71 -4.06 6.73 9.52
C SER A 71 -4.26 5.22 9.65
N ILE A 72 -3.94 4.48 8.59
CA ILE A 72 -4.12 3.03 8.50
C ILE A 72 -2.75 2.35 8.53
N ARG A 73 -2.55 1.47 9.51
CA ARG A 73 -1.41 0.56 9.55
C ARG A 73 -1.84 -0.84 9.11
N GLY A 74 -1.29 -1.33 8.00
CA GLY A 74 -1.63 -2.64 7.46
C GLY A 74 -0.42 -3.56 7.32
N ARG A 75 -0.63 -4.87 7.42
CA ARG A 75 0.40 -5.88 7.15
C ARG A 75 0.39 -6.26 5.66
N ILE A 76 1.58 -6.36 5.07
CA ILE A 76 1.77 -6.81 3.68
C ILE A 76 1.96 -8.35 3.63
N GLY A 77 2.25 -8.97 4.78
CA GLY A 77 2.39 -10.41 4.87
C GLY A 77 3.78 -10.93 4.49
N ASN A 78 4.83 -10.15 4.75
CA ASN A 78 6.23 -10.56 4.55
C ASN A 78 6.55 -10.93 3.09
N LYS A 79 5.87 -10.32 2.12
CA LYS A 79 6.06 -10.58 0.69
C LYS A 79 7.49 -10.23 0.31
N ARG A 80 8.09 -11.08 -0.54
CA ARG A 80 9.47 -10.91 -0.98
C ARG A 80 9.49 -10.46 -2.43
N GLY A 81 10.20 -9.37 -2.70
CA GLY A 81 10.38 -8.81 -4.05
C GLY A 81 11.48 -7.76 -4.05
N TYR A 82 11.92 -7.33 -5.23
CA TYR A 82 12.95 -6.29 -5.36
C TYR A 82 12.40 -4.89 -5.11
N GLY A 83 11.16 -4.67 -5.53
CA GLY A 83 10.37 -3.48 -5.25
C GLY A 83 8.96 -3.83 -4.79
N ILE A 84 8.24 -2.79 -4.37
CA ILE A 84 6.81 -2.85 -4.09
C ILE A 84 6.14 -1.57 -4.58
N GLN A 85 4.94 -1.68 -5.12
CA GLN A 85 4.09 -0.54 -5.49
C GLN A 85 2.69 -0.79 -4.96
N PHE A 86 1.95 0.28 -4.75
CA PHE A 86 0.57 0.22 -4.23
C PHE A 86 -0.38 0.77 -5.27
N THR A 87 -1.50 0.09 -5.45
CA THR A 87 -2.63 0.55 -6.23
C THR A 87 -3.80 0.80 -5.29
N PHE A 88 -4.42 1.95 -5.46
CA PHE A 88 -5.57 2.41 -4.71
C PHE A 88 -6.74 2.58 -5.67
N ASP A 89 -7.78 1.77 -5.48
CA ASP A 89 -8.97 1.79 -6.33
C ASP A 89 -10.13 2.41 -5.56
N ASN A 90 -10.68 3.51 -6.09
CA ASN A 90 -11.79 4.20 -5.46
C ASN A 90 -13.06 3.36 -5.55
N VAL A 91 -13.64 3.04 -4.40
CA VAL A 91 -14.94 2.37 -4.29
C VAL A 91 -16.04 3.43 -4.27
N SER A 92 -15.90 4.45 -3.40
CA SER A 92 -16.87 5.53 -3.27
C SER A 92 -16.24 6.85 -2.82
N GLY A 93 -16.91 7.95 -3.16
CA GLY A 93 -16.48 9.29 -2.75
C GLY A 93 -15.25 9.80 -3.51
N MET A 94 -14.49 10.66 -2.84
CA MET A 94 -13.26 11.25 -3.35
C MET A 94 -12.17 11.16 -2.27
N PRO A 95 -11.60 9.97 -2.06
CA PRO A 95 -10.51 9.81 -1.13
C PRO A 95 -9.26 10.56 -1.61
N ARG A 96 -8.58 11.24 -0.68
CA ARG A 96 -7.32 11.94 -0.90
C ARG A 96 -6.21 11.22 -0.15
N ILE A 97 -5.25 10.68 -0.88
CA ILE A 97 -4.07 10.04 -0.30
C ILE A 97 -3.05 11.14 0.05
N ARG A 98 -2.70 11.26 1.33
CA ARG A 98 -1.79 12.30 1.83
C ARG A 98 -0.36 11.80 1.95
N ALA A 99 -0.19 10.58 2.42
CA ALA A 99 1.12 9.95 2.58
C ALA A 99 0.99 8.43 2.53
N LEU A 100 2.04 7.78 2.04
CA LEU A 100 2.25 6.34 2.14
C LEU A 100 3.69 6.09 2.56
N GLU A 101 3.85 5.40 3.68
CA GLU A 101 5.10 4.84 4.15
C GLU A 101 5.05 3.32 4.03
N VAL A 102 6.18 2.71 3.66
CA VAL A 102 6.27 1.26 3.44
C VAL A 102 7.53 0.74 4.09
N ASN A 103 7.36 -0.25 4.97
CA ASN A 103 8.45 -0.88 5.68
C ASN A 103 8.90 -2.16 5.00
N GLY A 104 10.19 -2.22 4.70
CA GLY A 104 10.85 -3.41 4.20
C GLY A 104 12.29 -3.48 4.66
N SER A 105 12.88 -4.66 4.57
CA SER A 105 14.30 -4.88 4.86
C SER A 105 14.91 -5.81 3.83
N VAL A 106 16.21 -5.69 3.58
CA VAL A 106 16.93 -6.61 2.69
C VAL A 106 16.79 -8.03 3.24
N SER A 107 16.24 -8.91 2.42
CA SER A 107 16.16 -10.34 2.71
C SER A 107 17.56 -10.91 2.51
N PHE A 108 18.17 -11.37 3.60
CA PHE A 108 19.54 -11.89 3.72
C PHE A 108 20.11 -12.52 2.45
N ARG A 109 21.33 -12.13 2.07
CA ARG A 109 22.15 -12.80 1.04
C ARG A 109 23.17 -13.71 1.73
N SER A 110 23.43 -14.89 1.15
CA SER A 110 24.51 -15.76 1.61
C SER A 110 25.84 -15.01 1.66
N ASN A 111 26.55 -15.08 2.80
CA ASN A 111 27.91 -14.53 2.93
C ASN A 111 28.96 -15.32 2.13
N LYS A 112 28.58 -16.43 1.48
CA LYS A 112 29.46 -17.16 0.57
C LYS A 112 29.29 -16.64 -0.85
N LYS A 113 30.37 -16.05 -1.37
CA LYS A 113 30.57 -15.80 -2.81
C LYS A 113 30.24 -17.09 -3.56
N ALA A 114 29.41 -17.01 -4.59
CA ALA A 114 29.35 -18.09 -5.58
C ALA A 114 30.74 -18.16 -6.20
N ILE A 115 31.43 -19.29 -5.99
CA ILE A 115 32.74 -19.58 -6.55
C ILE A 115 32.54 -19.83 -8.05
#